data_AF-A0A5K1K3V6-F1
#
_entry.id   AF-A0A5K1K3V6-F1
#
_cell.length_a   1.000
_cell.length_b   1.000
_cell.length_c   1.000
_cell.angle_alpha   90.00
_cell.angle_beta   90.00
_cell.angle_gamma   90.00
#
_symmetry.space_group_name_H-M   'P 1'
#
loop_
_entity.id
_entity.type
_entity.pdbx_description
1 polymer ?
#
loop_
_entity_poly.entity_id
_entity_poly.type
_entity_poly.pdbx_seq_one_letter_code
_entity_poly.pdbx_strand_id
1 'polypeptide(L)'
;MTKKPSILFLHARNTHLARRGRALIRVSWKPMMWCMNGRVQFDADSSILSLPLRRPLPAIQVLLITTLIITGLVIDLGGGPNHERLGFRSPRPKDSVPPSQGTFPVSDTRSDNGSERSLPILRIYRIDAGALTTTHVQLQYWKNPGPLNGAGLTPKQPHLDQFLGILSVLVQAAFSFQGMELVAIAASETVSPRRNIAKAVRRVFWRILIFYLLGVLVTGMLVPYNDPNLLADTGTAAESPYVIAMTRAGIKVLPHIINAAVFTSAFSAGNSFLFCSSRVLYGLALRGQAPKLFTYCTKNGLPLFAVLAASCFSLLAFMNVSAGAETVFNWFVNLSTVGGFFGWWSMNVTYVFFYRGLKAQGLDRKKLLYYSPLQPWLSYWGIFWITIFILINGFEVFFSFTAAGFLTAYINIPLFIALYVGWKVAKRTRMWKPHEMDFVTGIPTIEETEVPAVPPTTIWGKIAGVLF
;
A
#
# COMPACT_ATOMS: atom_id res chain seq x y z
N MET A 1 24.14 -2.81 48.70
CA MET A 1 24.91 -3.32 47.54
C MET A 1 23.97 -4.06 46.60
N THR A 2 23.67 -3.49 45.43
CA THR A 2 23.32 -4.18 44.16
C THR A 2 23.15 -3.09 43.10
N LYS A 3 24.20 -2.91 42.28
CA LYS A 3 24.33 -1.88 41.26
C LYS A 3 23.36 -2.14 40.10
N LYS A 4 22.54 -1.15 39.73
CA LYS A 4 21.88 -1.09 38.40
C LYS A 4 22.96 -0.83 37.33
N PRO A 5 23.05 -1.60 36.23
CA PRO A 5 23.98 -1.27 35.17
C PRO A 5 23.44 -0.14 34.30
N SER A 6 24.31 0.83 34.06
CA SER A 6 24.08 2.12 33.43
C SER A 6 23.82 2.00 31.93
N ILE A 7 22.67 2.51 31.47
CA ILE A 7 22.29 2.68 30.04
C ILE A 7 23.18 3.71 29.32
N LEU A 8 23.96 4.51 30.06
CA LEU A 8 24.82 5.57 29.54
C LEU A 8 26.03 5.08 28.73
N PHE A 9 26.49 3.83 28.94
CA PHE A 9 27.74 3.33 28.34
C PHE A 9 27.60 2.83 26.89
N LEU A 10 26.38 2.60 26.40
CA LEU A 10 26.13 2.09 25.05
C LEU A 10 26.10 3.19 23.97
N HIS A 11 25.85 4.44 24.35
CA HIS A 11 25.75 5.54 23.37
C HIS A 11 27.13 6.11 22.99
N ALA A 12 28.09 6.15 23.92
CA ALA A 12 29.42 6.74 23.67
C ALA A 12 30.34 5.87 22.78
N ARG A 13 30.11 4.56 22.69
CA ARG A 13 30.99 3.65 21.95
C ARG A 13 30.68 3.58 20.44
N ASN A 14 29.47 3.96 20.02
CA ASN A 14 29.05 3.91 18.61
C ASN A 14 29.44 5.15 17.79
N THR A 15 29.65 6.31 18.43
CA THR A 15 30.02 7.55 17.73
C THR A 15 31.48 7.57 17.27
N HIS A 16 32.37 6.86 17.97
CA HIS A 16 33.80 6.81 17.62
C HIS A 16 34.14 5.84 16.47
N LEU A 17 33.38 4.76 16.31
CA LEU A 17 33.57 3.78 15.22
C LEU A 17 33.03 4.28 13.86
N ALA A 18 32.02 5.17 13.88
CA ALA A 18 31.41 5.73 12.67
C ALA A 18 32.34 6.67 11.87
N ARG A 19 33.43 7.19 12.47
CA ARG A 19 34.34 8.14 11.80
C ARG A 19 35.50 7.48 11.04
N ARG A 20 35.93 6.27 11.40
CA ARG A 20 37.15 5.62 10.83
C ARG A 20 36.91 4.66 9.65
N GLY A 21 35.67 4.27 9.35
CA GLY A 21 35.37 3.30 8.28
C GLY A 21 35.22 3.86 6.85
N ARG A 22 35.52 5.14 6.61
CA ARG A 22 35.17 5.83 5.34
C ARG A 22 36.22 5.75 4.21
N ALA A 23 37.36 5.09 4.39
CA ALA A 23 38.48 5.28 3.46
C ALA A 23 38.88 4.11 2.54
N LEU A 24 38.45 2.86 2.75
CA LEU A 24 39.00 1.73 1.97
C LEU A 24 37.93 0.72 1.56
N ILE A 25 38.12 0.14 0.37
CA ILE A 25 37.21 -0.75 -0.40
C ILE A 25 36.29 0.01 -1.37
N ARG A 26 36.91 0.68 -2.35
CA ARG A 26 36.41 0.71 -3.73
C ARG A 26 37.16 -0.39 -4.49
N VAL A 27 36.43 -1.26 -5.19
CA VAL A 27 36.73 -1.89 -6.49
C VAL A 27 36.08 -3.28 -6.54
N SER A 28 35.33 -3.50 -7.62
CA SER A 28 34.62 -4.71 -8.03
C SER A 28 33.33 -5.05 -7.27
N TRP A 29 32.29 -5.52 -7.98
CA TRP A 29 30.93 -5.90 -7.52
C TRP A 29 29.82 -4.81 -7.43
N LYS A 30 29.65 -3.97 -8.46
CA LYS A 30 28.61 -2.91 -8.47
C LYS A 30 27.26 -3.14 -9.20
N PRO A 31 27.07 -4.07 -10.17
CA PRO A 31 25.77 -4.15 -10.85
C PRO A 31 24.67 -4.95 -10.11
N MET A 32 25.02 -5.97 -9.34
CA MET A 32 24.06 -6.93 -8.76
C MET A 32 23.69 -6.65 -7.29
N MET A 33 24.47 -5.79 -6.62
CA MET A 33 24.25 -5.37 -5.23
C MET A 33 23.21 -4.25 -5.08
N TRP A 34 22.57 -3.80 -6.18
CA TRP A 34 21.50 -2.80 -6.16
C TRP A 34 20.22 -3.29 -5.47
N CYS A 35 20.02 -4.61 -5.36
CA CYS A 35 18.90 -5.21 -4.60
C CYS A 35 19.19 -5.46 -3.11
N MET A 36 20.44 -5.36 -2.64
CA MET A 36 20.83 -5.97 -1.35
C MET A 36 21.30 -5.01 -0.27
N ASN A 37 21.38 -3.70 -0.51
CA ASN A 37 21.76 -2.75 0.54
C ASN A 37 20.52 -2.06 1.13
N GLY A 38 19.99 -2.68 2.18
CA GLY A 38 19.00 -2.14 3.11
C GLY A 38 19.49 -0.95 3.92
N ARG A 39 19.93 0.11 3.23
CA ARG A 39 20.01 1.47 3.77
C ARG A 39 18.85 2.28 3.21
N VAL A 40 17.70 2.20 3.87
CA VAL A 40 16.68 3.25 3.81
C VAL A 40 17.16 4.41 4.67
N GLN A 41 18.35 4.92 4.35
CA GLN A 41 18.86 6.13 4.97
C GLN A 41 18.27 7.26 4.16
N PHE A 42 17.31 8.00 4.72
CA PHE A 42 16.88 9.28 4.16
C PHE A 42 18.03 10.30 4.39
N ASP A 43 19.17 10.09 3.71
CA ASP A 43 20.28 11.03 3.71
C ASP A 43 19.84 12.27 2.92
N ALA A 44 19.47 13.31 3.65
CA ALA A 44 19.38 14.67 3.14
C ALA A 44 20.76 15.32 3.19
N ASP A 45 21.76 14.69 2.54
CA ASP A 45 23.05 15.33 2.32
C ASP A 45 22.91 16.26 1.11
N SER A 46 22.99 17.57 1.36
CA SER A 46 22.61 18.66 0.46
C SER A 46 23.51 18.79 -0.79
N SER A 47 24.56 17.99 -0.90
CA SER A 47 25.44 17.90 -2.08
C SER A 47 25.04 16.81 -3.08
N ILE A 48 24.03 15.99 -2.77
CA ILE A 48 23.59 14.84 -3.60
C ILE A 48 22.17 15.05 -4.20
N LEU A 49 21.56 16.21 -3.94
CA LEU A 49 20.20 16.57 -4.38
C LEU A 49 20.07 17.00 -5.86
N SER A 50 21.15 16.95 -6.65
CA SER A 50 21.14 17.31 -8.08
C SER A 50 20.89 16.14 -9.04
N LEU A 51 20.69 14.91 -8.55
CA LEU A 51 20.47 13.74 -9.41
C LEU A 51 19.24 12.92 -8.96
N PRO A 52 18.10 13.03 -9.65
CA PRO A 52 16.91 12.20 -9.38
C PRO A 52 17.13 10.70 -9.68
N LEU A 53 18.31 10.31 -10.18
CA LEU A 53 18.63 8.96 -10.65
C LEU A 53 19.08 7.96 -9.56
N ARG A 54 19.23 8.36 -8.29
CA ARG A 54 19.82 7.47 -7.26
C ARG A 54 18.85 6.61 -6.44
N ARG A 55 17.54 6.90 -6.41
CA ARG A 55 16.52 6.02 -5.82
C ARG A 55 15.23 6.05 -6.62
N PRO A 56 15.21 5.43 -7.81
CA PRO A 56 14.11 5.62 -8.77
C PRO A 56 12.83 4.86 -8.39
N LEU A 57 12.90 3.86 -7.50
CA LEU A 57 11.81 2.90 -7.30
C LEU A 57 10.48 3.50 -6.80
N PRO A 58 10.43 4.35 -5.75
CA PRO A 58 9.17 4.91 -5.27
C PRO A 58 8.55 5.90 -6.26
N ALA A 59 9.41 6.67 -6.94
CA ALA A 59 8.97 7.63 -7.97
C ALA A 59 8.41 6.89 -9.19
N ILE A 60 9.07 5.80 -9.62
CA ILE A 60 8.58 4.91 -10.68
C ILE A 60 7.19 4.36 -10.33
N GLN A 61 6.96 3.90 -9.09
CA GLN A 61 5.65 3.36 -8.70
C GLN A 61 4.52 4.40 -8.78
N VAL A 62 4.78 5.61 -8.28
CA VAL A 62 3.80 6.70 -8.37
C VAL A 62 3.53 7.07 -9.82
N LEU A 63 4.58 7.15 -10.65
CA LEU A 63 4.45 7.39 -12.08
C LEU A 63 3.65 6.28 -12.76
N LEU A 64 3.93 5.00 -12.46
CA LEU A 64 3.21 3.86 -13.01
C LEU A 64 1.72 3.93 -12.68
N ILE A 65 1.34 4.13 -11.42
CA ILE A 65 -0.07 4.23 -11.02
C ILE A 65 -0.73 5.43 -11.70
N THR A 66 -0.05 6.57 -11.76
CA THR A 66 -0.56 7.77 -12.42
C THR A 66 -0.77 7.52 -13.92
N THR A 67 0.19 6.88 -14.59
CA THR A 67 0.08 6.48 -15.99
C THR A 67 -1.08 5.51 -16.19
N LEU A 68 -1.28 4.52 -15.31
CA LEU A 68 -2.41 3.59 -15.42
C LEU A 68 -3.77 4.30 -15.34
N ILE A 69 -3.92 5.23 -14.41
CA ILE A 69 -5.15 6.01 -14.26
C ILE A 69 -5.38 6.88 -15.49
N ILE A 70 -4.36 7.60 -15.95
CA ILE A 70 -4.46 8.47 -17.14
C ILE A 70 -4.77 7.62 -18.38
N THR A 71 -4.06 6.51 -18.60
CA THR A 71 -4.31 5.64 -19.75
C THR A 71 -5.70 5.03 -19.70
N GLY A 72 -6.20 4.65 -18.52
CA GLY A 72 -7.58 4.20 -18.35
C GLY A 72 -8.59 5.26 -18.76
N LEU A 73 -8.42 6.52 -18.33
CA LEU A 73 -9.28 7.64 -18.73
C LEU A 73 -9.20 7.92 -20.24
N VAL A 74 -8.01 7.88 -20.83
CA VAL A 74 -7.81 8.09 -22.26
C VAL A 74 -8.54 7.03 -23.09
N ILE A 75 -8.46 5.76 -22.67
CA ILE A 75 -9.15 4.66 -23.34
C ILE A 75 -10.66 4.79 -23.19
N ASP A 76 -11.14 5.14 -22.00
CA ASP A 76 -12.57 5.37 -21.76
C ASP A 76 -13.15 6.45 -22.70
N LEU A 77 -12.37 7.52 -22.93
CA LEU A 77 -12.70 8.62 -23.83
C LEU A 77 -12.54 8.28 -25.34
N GLY A 78 -12.15 7.05 -25.70
CA GLY A 78 -12.02 6.60 -27.09
C GLY A 78 -10.62 6.80 -27.69
N GLY A 79 -9.59 6.95 -26.86
CA GLY A 79 -8.19 7.05 -27.29
C GLY A 79 -7.53 5.71 -27.67
N GLY A 80 -8.28 4.61 -27.71
CA GLY A 80 -7.77 3.30 -28.14
C GLY A 80 -7.63 3.18 -29.66
N PRO A 81 -6.88 2.17 -30.16
CA PRO A 81 -6.72 1.89 -31.60
C PRO A 81 -8.04 1.73 -32.37
N ASN A 82 -9.07 1.23 -31.69
CA ASN A 82 -10.40 1.06 -32.27
C ASN A 82 -11.24 2.35 -32.28
N HIS A 83 -10.73 3.44 -31.68
CA HIS A 83 -11.43 4.71 -31.44
C HIS A 83 -12.81 4.61 -30.78
N GLU A 84 -13.19 3.42 -30.30
CA GLU A 84 -14.45 3.18 -29.58
C GLU A 84 -14.34 3.70 -28.14
N ARG A 85 -15.34 4.48 -27.72
CA ARG A 85 -15.50 4.89 -26.32
C ARG A 85 -16.07 3.71 -25.52
N LEU A 86 -15.30 3.20 -24.56
CA LEU A 86 -15.73 2.06 -23.75
C LEU A 86 -16.84 2.45 -22.74
N GLY A 87 -16.74 3.62 -22.10
CA GLY A 87 -17.75 4.10 -21.15
C GLY A 87 -18.99 4.74 -21.77
N PHE A 88 -18.96 5.15 -23.05
CA PHE A 88 -20.03 5.92 -23.69
C PHE A 88 -20.89 5.12 -24.68
N ARG A 89 -20.93 3.79 -24.58
CA ARG A 89 -21.75 2.96 -25.48
C ARG A 89 -23.22 2.98 -25.03
N SER A 90 -24.15 3.24 -25.96
CA SER A 90 -25.56 2.94 -25.68
C SER A 90 -25.76 1.43 -25.51
N PRO A 91 -26.67 0.97 -24.63
CA PRO A 91 -26.99 -0.45 -24.54
C PRO A 91 -27.43 -0.96 -25.91
N ARG A 92 -26.76 -1.98 -26.45
CA ARG A 92 -27.33 -2.69 -27.60
C ARG A 92 -28.56 -3.46 -27.13
N PRO A 93 -29.70 -3.40 -27.83
CA PRO A 93 -30.83 -4.27 -27.55
C PRO A 93 -30.38 -5.74 -27.65
N LYS A 94 -30.97 -6.61 -26.83
CA LYS A 94 -30.53 -7.99 -26.58
C LYS A 94 -30.52 -8.92 -27.81
N ASP A 95 -30.88 -8.44 -29.00
CA ASP A 95 -31.15 -9.26 -30.18
C ASP A 95 -30.22 -8.99 -31.38
N SER A 96 -29.03 -8.40 -31.19
CA SER A 96 -28.08 -8.26 -32.31
C SER A 96 -27.18 -9.50 -32.43
N VAL A 97 -27.55 -10.39 -33.34
CA VAL A 97 -26.72 -11.48 -33.89
C VAL A 97 -25.34 -10.93 -34.31
N PRO A 98 -24.22 -11.61 -34.04
CA PRO A 98 -22.90 -11.16 -34.49
C PRO A 98 -22.85 -11.12 -36.03
N PRO A 99 -22.18 -10.14 -36.65
CA PRO A 99 -22.14 -10.06 -38.11
C PRO A 99 -21.36 -11.26 -38.66
N SER A 100 -22.06 -12.10 -39.41
CA SER A 100 -21.48 -13.12 -40.28
C SER A 100 -20.56 -12.44 -41.31
N GLN A 101 -19.37 -13.00 -41.51
CA GLN A 101 -18.50 -12.65 -42.64
C GLN A 101 -19.29 -12.85 -43.95
N GLY A 102 -19.72 -11.76 -44.55
CA GLY A 102 -20.50 -11.74 -45.79
C GLY A 102 -19.92 -10.70 -46.72
N THR A 103 -19.50 -11.17 -47.89
CA THR A 103 -18.99 -10.43 -49.04
C THR A 103 -19.89 -9.24 -49.43
N PHE A 104 -19.30 -8.05 -49.52
CA PHE A 104 -19.95 -6.87 -50.10
C PHE A 104 -19.83 -6.90 -51.63
N PRO A 105 -20.93 -6.73 -52.40
CA PRO A 105 -20.83 -6.44 -53.82
C PRO A 105 -20.52 -4.96 -54.04
N VAL A 106 -19.72 -4.72 -55.08
CA VAL A 106 -19.32 -3.41 -55.60
C VAL A 106 -20.52 -2.72 -56.25
N SER A 107 -20.76 -1.46 -55.91
CA SER A 107 -21.51 -0.54 -56.76
C SER A 107 -20.81 0.82 -56.78
N ASP A 108 -20.25 1.13 -57.95
CA ASP A 108 -19.72 2.42 -58.34
C ASP A 108 -20.77 3.54 -58.21
N THR A 109 -20.33 4.74 -57.82
CA THR A 109 -20.38 5.92 -58.71
C THR A 109 -19.78 7.18 -58.07
N ARG A 110 -18.85 7.78 -58.83
CA ARG A 110 -18.69 9.22 -59.13
C ARG A 110 -17.92 10.13 -58.14
N SER A 111 -16.63 10.29 -58.48
CA SER A 111 -15.96 11.57 -58.81
C SER A 111 -16.24 12.79 -57.93
N ASP A 112 -15.25 13.15 -57.10
CA ASP A 112 -14.78 14.54 -57.11
C ASP A 112 -13.27 14.63 -56.89
N ASN A 113 -12.60 15.32 -57.81
CA ASN A 113 -11.17 15.59 -57.83
C ASN A 113 -10.91 16.85 -56.99
N GLY A 114 -10.06 16.74 -55.97
CA GLY A 114 -9.58 17.89 -55.21
C GLY A 114 -8.23 17.57 -54.57
N SER A 115 -7.16 18.03 -55.22
CA SER A 115 -5.80 17.92 -54.72
C SER A 115 -5.58 18.83 -53.52
N GLU A 116 -5.52 18.27 -52.31
CA GLU A 116 -4.88 18.92 -51.17
C GLU A 116 -3.89 17.96 -50.50
N ARG A 117 -2.62 18.11 -50.88
CA ARG A 117 -1.50 17.64 -50.06
C ARG A 117 -1.38 18.58 -48.86
N SER A 118 -1.98 18.22 -47.73
CA SER A 118 -1.73 18.88 -46.44
C SER A 118 -1.37 17.86 -45.35
N LEU A 119 -0.37 18.23 -44.56
CA LEU A 119 0.44 17.39 -43.68
C LEU A 119 -0.39 16.65 -42.59
N PRO A 120 -0.06 15.38 -42.26
CA PRO A 120 -0.81 14.58 -41.27
C PRO A 120 -0.70 15.09 -39.82
N ILE A 121 0.08 16.13 -39.55
CA ILE A 121 0.31 16.67 -38.19
C ILE A 121 -0.81 17.64 -37.76
N LEU A 122 -1.53 18.25 -38.70
CA LEU A 122 -2.58 19.25 -38.38
C LEU A 122 -3.98 18.66 -38.17
N ARG A 123 -4.20 17.36 -38.43
CA ARG A 123 -5.47 16.68 -38.11
C ARG A 123 -5.64 16.34 -36.62
N ILE A 124 -4.57 16.43 -35.82
CA ILE A 124 -4.60 16.19 -34.38
C ILE A 124 -5.15 17.40 -33.60
N TYR A 125 -5.16 18.60 -34.20
CA TYR A 125 -5.59 19.84 -33.53
C TYR A 125 -6.97 20.36 -33.93
N ARG A 126 -7.65 19.76 -34.93
CA ARG A 126 -9.10 19.97 -35.14
C ARG A 126 -9.92 19.09 -34.19
N ILE A 127 -9.66 19.26 -32.89
CA ILE A 127 -10.64 19.01 -31.84
C ILE A 127 -11.34 20.37 -31.62
N ASP A 128 -12.00 20.88 -32.66
CA ASP A 128 -12.78 22.11 -32.55
C ASP A 128 -14.12 21.78 -31.91
N ALA A 129 -14.19 22.07 -30.61
CA ALA A 129 -15.19 22.96 -30.00
C ALA A 129 -16.70 22.68 -30.17
N GLY A 130 -17.12 21.59 -30.80
CA GLY A 130 -18.52 21.17 -30.92
C GLY A 130 -18.96 20.10 -29.91
N ALA A 131 -18.03 19.49 -29.17
CA ALA A 131 -18.30 18.36 -28.28
C ALA A 131 -18.40 18.72 -26.79
N LEU A 132 -18.48 20.02 -26.46
CA LEU A 132 -18.61 20.52 -25.08
C LEU A 132 -20.07 20.73 -24.63
N THR A 133 -21.06 20.47 -25.48
CA THR A 133 -22.46 20.75 -25.16
C THR A 133 -23.31 19.52 -24.83
N THR A 134 -22.75 18.29 -24.77
CA THR A 134 -23.51 17.12 -24.27
C THR A 134 -22.65 15.94 -23.79
N THR A 135 -21.52 16.18 -23.13
CA THR A 135 -20.73 15.13 -22.47
C THR A 135 -21.34 14.75 -21.12
N HIS A 136 -22.51 14.09 -21.15
CA HIS A 136 -22.94 13.31 -19.99
C HIS A 136 -22.01 12.09 -19.88
N VAL A 137 -21.08 12.09 -18.91
CA VAL A 137 -20.36 10.90 -18.47
C VAL A 137 -21.40 9.85 -18.08
N GLN A 138 -21.68 8.89 -18.97
CA GLN A 138 -22.65 7.84 -18.70
C GLN A 138 -21.92 6.66 -18.08
N LEU A 139 -22.04 6.48 -16.76
CA LEU A 139 -21.51 5.33 -16.03
C LEU A 139 -22.27 4.05 -16.44
N GLN A 140 -22.02 3.51 -17.63
CA GLN A 140 -22.80 2.42 -18.21
C GLN A 140 -22.84 1.18 -17.31
N TYR A 141 -21.68 0.74 -16.83
CA TYR A 141 -21.59 -0.45 -15.96
C TYR A 141 -22.19 -0.24 -14.57
N TRP A 142 -22.24 1.01 -14.10
CA TRP A 142 -22.91 1.37 -12.85
C TRP A 142 -24.44 1.41 -13.00
N LYS A 143 -24.94 1.55 -14.24
CA LYS A 143 -26.38 1.42 -14.54
C LYS A 143 -26.76 -0.04 -14.80
N ASN A 144 -25.97 -0.76 -15.62
CA ASN A 144 -26.18 -2.16 -15.97
C ASN A 144 -24.81 -2.84 -16.11
N PRO A 145 -24.46 -3.83 -15.26
CA PRO A 145 -25.31 -4.58 -14.34
C PRO A 145 -25.70 -3.88 -13.02
N GLY A 146 -25.08 -2.75 -12.68
CA GLY A 146 -25.38 -1.98 -11.45
C GLY A 146 -24.12 -1.72 -10.62
N PRO A 147 -24.21 -0.93 -9.54
CA PRO A 147 -23.05 -0.57 -8.73
C PRO A 147 -22.69 -1.59 -7.64
N LEU A 148 -23.60 -2.50 -7.30
CA LEU A 148 -23.46 -3.44 -6.18
C LEU A 148 -23.66 -4.88 -6.65
N ASN A 149 -22.71 -5.74 -6.29
CA ASN A 149 -22.84 -7.18 -6.43
C ASN A 149 -23.10 -7.83 -5.06
N GLY A 150 -23.77 -8.97 -5.06
CA GLY A 150 -23.89 -9.81 -3.86
C GLY A 150 -22.62 -10.61 -3.59
N ALA A 151 -22.43 -11.05 -2.35
CA ALA A 151 -21.34 -11.96 -1.98
C ALA A 151 -21.51 -13.38 -2.56
N GLY A 152 -22.68 -13.74 -3.08
CA GLY A 152 -22.99 -15.10 -3.54
C GLY A 152 -23.24 -16.10 -2.42
N LEU A 153 -23.36 -15.64 -1.17
CA LEU A 153 -23.54 -16.48 0.03
C LEU A 153 -25.00 -16.78 0.30
N THR A 154 -25.88 -15.82 0.01
CA THR A 154 -27.34 -15.97 0.19
C THR A 154 -28.10 -15.51 -1.06
N PRO A 155 -27.94 -16.19 -2.22
CA PRO A 155 -28.53 -15.74 -3.48
C PRO A 155 -30.06 -15.67 -3.47
N LYS A 156 -30.72 -16.37 -2.53
CA LYS A 156 -32.18 -16.31 -2.33
C LYS A 156 -32.67 -14.99 -1.72
N GLN A 157 -31.78 -14.19 -1.11
CA GLN A 157 -32.10 -12.92 -0.46
C GLN A 157 -31.19 -11.80 -0.99
N PRO A 158 -31.59 -11.13 -2.09
CA PRO A 158 -30.71 -10.21 -2.82
C PRO A 158 -30.15 -9.06 -1.96
N HIS A 159 -30.97 -8.45 -1.11
CA HIS A 159 -30.52 -7.35 -0.25
C HIS A 159 -29.54 -7.78 0.84
N LEU A 160 -29.75 -8.98 1.41
CA LEU A 160 -28.81 -9.54 2.38
C LEU A 160 -27.49 -9.88 1.69
N ASP A 161 -27.55 -10.50 0.52
CA ASP A 161 -26.36 -10.88 -0.23
C ASP A 161 -25.52 -9.66 -0.66
N GLN A 162 -26.18 -8.58 -1.07
CA GLN A 162 -25.53 -7.28 -1.34
C GLN A 162 -24.88 -6.69 -0.08
N PHE A 163 -25.55 -6.75 1.07
CA PHE A 163 -24.97 -6.30 2.33
C PHE A 163 -23.72 -7.12 2.71
N LEU A 164 -23.78 -8.44 2.57
CA LEU A 164 -22.62 -9.32 2.80
C LEU A 164 -21.48 -9.03 1.82
N GLY A 165 -21.80 -8.68 0.57
CA GLY A 165 -20.80 -8.26 -0.43
C GLY A 165 -20.10 -6.96 -0.06
N ILE A 166 -20.84 -5.98 0.46
CA ILE A 166 -20.23 -4.76 1.02
C ILE A 166 -19.33 -5.11 2.21
N LEU A 167 -19.79 -6.01 3.09
CA LEU A 167 -19.07 -6.41 4.28
C LEU A 167 -17.73 -7.09 3.98
N SER A 168 -17.68 -7.99 2.99
CA SER A 168 -16.44 -8.66 2.58
C SER A 168 -15.44 -7.69 1.97
N VAL A 169 -15.90 -6.78 1.11
CA VAL A 169 -15.03 -5.78 0.48
C VAL A 169 -14.50 -4.77 1.50
N LEU A 170 -15.26 -4.42 2.55
CA LEU A 170 -14.76 -3.52 3.62
C LEU A 170 -13.51 -4.07 4.31
N VAL A 171 -13.50 -5.37 4.60
CA VAL A 171 -12.37 -6.04 5.25
C VAL A 171 -11.15 -6.09 4.31
N GLN A 172 -11.36 -6.43 3.04
CA GLN A 172 -10.31 -6.45 2.02
C GLN A 172 -9.78 -5.06 1.67
N ALA A 173 -10.64 -4.05 1.67
CA ALA A 173 -10.23 -2.66 1.51
C ALA A 173 -9.29 -2.25 2.64
N ALA A 174 -9.61 -2.62 3.89
CA ALA A 174 -8.77 -2.29 5.03
C ALA A 174 -7.37 -2.94 4.96
N PHE A 175 -7.24 -4.16 4.42
CA PHE A 175 -5.93 -4.76 4.10
C PHE A 175 -5.09 -3.87 3.19
N SER A 176 -5.70 -3.26 2.17
CA SER A 176 -5.01 -2.38 1.22
C SER A 176 -4.46 -1.10 1.86
N PHE A 177 -4.97 -0.67 3.02
CA PHE A 177 -4.46 0.48 3.78
C PHE A 177 -3.33 0.12 4.75
N GLN A 178 -2.97 -1.16 4.90
CA GLN A 178 -1.85 -1.57 5.75
C GLN A 178 -0.50 -1.08 5.20
N GLY A 179 0.48 -0.91 6.11
CA GLY A 179 1.81 -0.41 5.77
C GLY A 179 1.99 1.10 5.95
N MET A 180 0.95 1.87 6.28
CA MET A 180 1.10 3.29 6.65
C MET A 180 1.96 3.48 7.91
N GLU A 181 1.93 2.51 8.83
CA GLU A 181 2.76 2.45 10.03
C GLU A 181 4.27 2.29 9.74
N LEU A 182 4.65 1.86 8.52
CA LEU A 182 6.05 1.75 8.13
C LEU A 182 6.78 3.09 8.24
N VAL A 183 6.08 4.20 7.99
CA VAL A 183 6.63 5.55 8.13
C VAL A 183 7.07 5.82 9.57
N ALA A 184 6.31 5.34 10.56
CA ALA A 184 6.67 5.48 11.96
C ALA A 184 7.88 4.62 12.34
N ILE A 185 8.01 3.42 11.75
CA ILE A 185 9.15 2.52 12.00
C ILE A 185 10.43 3.07 11.35
N ALA A 186 10.33 3.69 10.18
CA ALA A 186 11.44 4.35 9.51
C ALA A 186 11.89 5.65 10.21
N ALA A 187 11.12 6.17 11.18
CA ALA A 187 11.43 7.43 11.85
C ALA A 187 12.79 7.40 12.58
N SER A 188 13.23 6.24 13.08
CA SER A 188 14.52 6.10 13.75
C SER A 188 15.73 6.23 12.81
N GLU A 189 15.53 6.05 11.51
CA GLU A 189 16.57 6.12 10.46
C GLU A 189 16.40 7.36 9.57
N THR A 190 15.44 8.23 9.90
CA THR A 190 15.10 9.41 9.11
C THR A 190 15.82 10.64 9.65
N VAL A 191 16.48 11.40 8.77
CA VAL A 191 17.04 12.72 9.10
C VAL A 191 15.90 13.69 9.37
N SER A 192 16.00 14.55 10.39
CA SER A 192 14.93 15.48 10.76
C SER A 192 13.57 14.78 10.93
N PRO A 193 13.46 13.76 11.81
CA PRO A 193 12.27 12.91 11.88
C PRO A 193 11.03 13.71 12.28
N ARG A 194 11.17 14.73 13.13
CA ARG A 194 10.06 15.58 13.60
C ARG A 194 9.38 16.30 12.44
N ARG A 195 10.19 16.86 11.53
CA ARG A 195 9.69 17.55 10.34
C ARG A 195 9.26 16.58 9.23
N ASN A 196 10.12 15.62 8.91
CA ASN A 196 9.97 14.81 7.71
C ASN A 196 8.88 13.72 7.85
N ILE A 197 8.70 13.16 9.05
CA ILE A 197 7.61 12.20 9.31
C ILE A 197 6.24 12.89 9.24
N ALA A 198 6.08 14.08 9.85
CA ALA A 198 4.84 14.85 9.73
C ALA A 198 4.47 15.20 8.29
N LYS A 199 5.46 15.49 7.43
CA LYS A 199 5.24 15.74 6.01
C LYS A 199 4.89 14.45 5.27
N ALA A 200 5.65 13.38 5.50
CA ALA A 200 5.44 12.08 4.85
C ALA A 200 4.05 11.51 5.15
N VAL A 201 3.62 11.48 6.42
CA VAL A 201 2.29 10.96 6.81
C VAL A 201 1.16 11.69 6.08
N ARG A 202 1.19 13.03 6.05
CA ARG A 202 0.15 13.83 5.37
C ARG A 202 0.12 13.59 3.87
N ARG A 203 1.29 13.49 3.23
CA ARG A 203 1.40 13.21 1.79
C ARG A 203 0.91 11.82 1.44
N VAL A 204 1.34 10.81 2.20
CA VAL A 204 0.94 9.41 2.00
C VAL A 204 -0.57 9.28 2.13
N PHE A 205 -1.18 9.90 3.13
CA PHE A 205 -2.64 9.88 3.32
C PHE A 205 -3.40 10.41 2.09
N TRP A 206 -3.12 11.65 1.66
CA TRP A 206 -3.80 12.24 0.50
C TRP A 206 -3.52 11.47 -0.79
N ARG A 207 -2.29 10.98 -0.96
CA ARG A 207 -1.89 10.20 -2.12
C ARG A 207 -2.64 8.88 -2.22
N ILE A 208 -2.75 8.13 -1.13
CA ILE A 208 -3.51 6.87 -1.09
C ILE A 208 -4.98 7.18 -1.38
N LEU A 209 -5.57 8.18 -0.71
CA LEU A 209 -6.98 8.54 -0.91
C LEU A 209 -7.28 8.87 -2.38
N ILE A 210 -6.49 9.74 -3.00
CA ILE A 210 -6.69 10.16 -4.39
C ILE A 210 -6.51 8.99 -5.34
N PHE A 211 -5.40 8.25 -5.27
CA PHE A 211 -5.14 7.17 -6.21
C PHE A 211 -6.06 5.96 -6.02
N TYR A 212 -6.51 5.66 -4.80
CA TYR A 212 -7.44 4.56 -4.57
C TYR A 212 -8.84 4.91 -5.06
N LEU A 213 -9.34 6.11 -4.73
CA LEU A 213 -10.66 6.55 -5.19
C LEU A 213 -10.72 6.72 -6.71
N LEU A 214 -9.72 7.40 -7.30
CA LEU A 214 -9.64 7.54 -8.75
C LEU A 214 -9.43 6.18 -9.42
N GLY A 215 -8.55 5.33 -8.86
CA GLY A 215 -8.28 4.01 -9.40
C GLY A 215 -9.53 3.14 -9.47
N VAL A 216 -10.28 3.04 -8.37
CA VAL A 216 -11.53 2.27 -8.31
C VAL A 216 -12.58 2.84 -9.25
N LEU A 217 -12.71 4.18 -9.30
CA LEU A 217 -13.65 4.85 -10.19
C LEU A 217 -13.32 4.57 -11.67
N VAL A 218 -12.06 4.69 -12.08
CA VAL A 218 -11.64 4.39 -13.45
C VAL A 218 -11.87 2.91 -13.78
N THR A 219 -11.49 1.98 -12.90
CA THR A 219 -11.71 0.55 -13.17
C THR A 219 -13.19 0.20 -13.27
N GLY A 220 -14.04 0.79 -12.43
CA GLY A 220 -15.49 0.56 -12.46
C GLY A 220 -16.18 1.16 -13.68
N MET A 221 -15.55 2.10 -14.39
CA MET A 221 -16.03 2.60 -15.69
C MET A 221 -15.56 1.73 -16.85
N LEU A 222 -14.41 1.07 -16.73
CA LEU A 222 -13.79 0.31 -17.82
C LEU A 222 -14.30 -1.14 -17.93
N VAL A 223 -14.58 -1.79 -16.79
CA VAL A 223 -14.90 -3.22 -16.75
C VAL A 223 -16.14 -3.44 -15.87
N PRO A 224 -17.17 -4.17 -16.35
CA PRO A 224 -18.30 -4.54 -15.52
C PRO A 224 -17.90 -5.56 -14.45
N TYR A 225 -18.54 -5.54 -13.29
CA TYR A 225 -18.18 -6.45 -12.19
C TYR A 225 -18.46 -7.93 -12.50
N ASN A 226 -19.35 -8.23 -13.46
CA ASN A 226 -19.76 -9.58 -13.83
C ASN A 226 -18.94 -10.16 -15.01
N ASP A 227 -17.74 -9.64 -15.23
CA ASP A 227 -16.89 -10.06 -16.33
C ASP A 227 -16.34 -11.48 -16.14
N PRO A 228 -16.48 -12.40 -17.11
CA PRO A 228 -15.93 -13.75 -16.99
C PRO A 228 -14.41 -13.78 -16.79
N ASN A 229 -13.68 -12.79 -17.32
CA ASN A 229 -12.22 -12.73 -17.14
C ASN A 229 -11.81 -12.12 -15.79
N LEU A 230 -12.73 -11.42 -15.12
CA LEU A 230 -12.53 -10.90 -13.77
C LEU A 230 -12.87 -11.97 -12.73
N LEU A 231 -13.80 -12.86 -13.05
CA LEU A 231 -14.27 -13.97 -12.22
C LEU A 231 -13.54 -15.29 -12.54
N ALA A 232 -12.41 -15.23 -13.24
CA ALA A 232 -11.62 -16.41 -13.55
C ALA A 232 -10.77 -16.78 -12.32
N ASP A 233 -10.68 -18.07 -12.01
CA ASP A 233 -9.93 -18.59 -10.85
C ASP A 233 -8.47 -18.94 -11.22
N THR A 234 -7.76 -18.05 -11.95
CA THR A 234 -6.37 -18.32 -12.36
C THR A 234 -5.35 -17.76 -11.35
N GLY A 235 -5.74 -16.78 -10.53
CA GLY A 235 -4.89 -16.15 -9.52
C GLY A 235 -3.72 -15.38 -10.14
N THR A 236 -3.89 -14.90 -11.39
CA THR A 236 -2.83 -14.21 -12.14
C THR A 236 -3.14 -12.72 -12.32
N ALA A 237 -2.11 -11.92 -12.56
CA ALA A 237 -2.29 -10.49 -12.86
C ALA A 237 -3.13 -10.22 -14.13
N ALA A 238 -3.43 -11.25 -14.93
CA ALA A 238 -4.29 -11.15 -16.10
C ALA A 238 -5.76 -10.82 -15.76
N GLU A 239 -6.22 -11.16 -14.56
CA GLU A 239 -7.55 -10.82 -14.03
C GLU A 239 -7.68 -9.34 -13.63
N SER A 240 -6.57 -8.59 -13.65
CA SER A 240 -6.60 -7.16 -13.30
C SER A 240 -7.57 -6.41 -14.22
N PRO A 241 -8.50 -5.59 -13.67
CA PRO A 241 -9.41 -4.78 -14.48
C PRO A 241 -8.68 -3.87 -15.48
N TYR A 242 -7.49 -3.38 -15.13
CA TYR A 242 -6.66 -2.61 -16.04
C TYR A 242 -6.17 -3.48 -17.21
N VAL A 243 -5.68 -4.70 -16.96
CA VAL A 243 -5.23 -5.62 -18.01
C VAL A 243 -6.37 -6.03 -18.92
N ILE A 244 -7.55 -6.33 -18.36
CA ILE A 244 -8.77 -6.66 -19.11
C ILE A 244 -9.17 -5.50 -20.01
N ALA A 245 -9.19 -4.27 -19.48
CA ALA A 245 -9.52 -3.06 -20.25
C ALA A 245 -8.54 -2.84 -21.42
N MET A 246 -7.23 -3.00 -21.20
CA MET A 246 -6.23 -2.83 -22.27
C MET A 246 -6.34 -3.90 -23.36
N THR A 247 -6.64 -5.13 -22.95
CA THR A 247 -6.83 -6.26 -23.88
C THR A 247 -8.06 -6.01 -24.76
N ARG A 248 -9.16 -5.51 -24.18
CA ARG A 248 -10.38 -5.12 -24.92
C ARG A 248 -10.16 -3.94 -25.85
N ALA A 249 -9.34 -2.98 -25.43
CA ALA A 249 -8.95 -1.85 -26.27
C ALA A 249 -8.06 -2.27 -27.46
N GLY A 250 -7.61 -3.54 -27.52
CA GLY A 250 -6.78 -4.05 -28.60
C GLY A 250 -5.30 -3.66 -28.51
N ILE A 251 -4.85 -3.15 -27.36
CA ILE A 251 -3.46 -2.68 -27.19
C ILE A 251 -2.58 -3.85 -26.73
N LYS A 252 -1.85 -4.46 -27.66
CA LYS A 252 -1.09 -5.70 -27.42
C LYS A 252 0.06 -5.58 -26.41
N VAL A 253 0.74 -4.44 -26.34
CA VAL A 253 1.96 -4.27 -25.52
C VAL A 253 1.63 -3.91 -24.07
N LEU A 254 0.53 -3.21 -23.84
CA LEU A 254 0.23 -2.59 -22.55
C LEU A 254 -0.06 -3.61 -21.42
N PRO A 255 -0.75 -4.75 -21.65
CA PRO A 255 -0.86 -5.84 -20.68
C PRO A 255 0.49 -6.30 -20.12
N HIS A 256 1.52 -6.45 -20.96
CA HIS A 256 2.86 -6.88 -20.52
C HIS A 256 3.53 -5.85 -19.62
N ILE A 257 3.37 -4.55 -19.93
CA ILE A 257 3.89 -3.45 -19.11
C ILE A 257 3.18 -3.45 -17.74
N ILE A 258 1.86 -3.63 -17.72
CA ILE A 258 1.08 -3.69 -16.48
C ILE A 258 1.54 -4.88 -15.62
N ASN A 259 1.69 -6.06 -16.22
CA ASN A 259 2.15 -7.24 -15.49
C ASN A 259 3.56 -7.04 -14.90
N ALA A 260 4.48 -6.44 -15.66
CA ALA A 260 5.81 -6.11 -15.15
C ALA A 260 5.76 -5.07 -14.01
N ALA A 261 4.86 -4.09 -14.10
CA ALA A 261 4.63 -3.08 -13.07
C ALA A 261 4.07 -3.71 -11.78
N VAL A 262 3.07 -4.59 -11.88
CA VAL A 262 2.49 -5.32 -10.74
C VAL A 262 3.55 -6.17 -10.05
N PHE A 263 4.39 -6.89 -10.81
CA PHE A 263 5.47 -7.70 -10.25
C PHE A 263 6.50 -6.85 -9.50
N THR A 264 6.93 -5.74 -10.11
CA THR A 264 7.89 -4.81 -9.48
C THR A 264 7.30 -4.18 -8.21
N SER A 265 5.99 -3.89 -8.22
CA SER A 265 5.26 -3.40 -7.05
C SER A 265 5.24 -4.43 -5.92
N ALA A 266 4.86 -5.68 -6.22
CA ALA A 266 4.83 -6.76 -5.25
C ALA A 266 6.21 -7.01 -4.62
N PHE A 267 7.27 -7.04 -5.44
CA PHE A 267 8.64 -7.19 -4.96
C PHE A 267 9.06 -6.06 -4.01
N SER A 268 8.75 -4.81 -4.37
CA SER A 268 9.03 -3.65 -3.52
C SER A 268 8.25 -3.66 -2.21
N ALA A 269 6.99 -4.11 -2.22
CA ALA A 269 6.18 -4.27 -1.02
C ALA A 269 6.80 -5.33 -0.11
N GLY A 270 7.17 -6.49 -0.65
CA GLY A 270 7.85 -7.56 0.08
C GLY A 270 9.14 -7.08 0.77
N ASN A 271 9.98 -6.32 0.06
CA ASN A 271 11.20 -5.75 0.66
C ASN A 271 10.88 -4.76 1.80
N SER A 272 9.84 -3.94 1.65
CA SER A 272 9.41 -2.97 2.68
C SER A 272 8.91 -3.66 3.96
N PHE A 273 8.14 -4.73 3.81
CA PHE A 273 7.65 -5.51 4.95
C PHE A 273 8.75 -6.35 5.60
N LEU A 274 9.73 -6.85 4.84
CA LEU A 274 10.92 -7.52 5.39
C LEU A 274 11.79 -6.54 6.20
N PHE A 275 11.96 -5.32 5.69
CA PHE A 275 12.61 -4.23 6.41
C PHE A 275 11.88 -3.91 7.73
N CYS A 276 10.56 -3.83 7.68
CA CYS A 276 9.69 -3.54 8.83
C CYS A 276 9.80 -4.63 9.91
N SER A 277 9.54 -5.87 9.53
CA SER A 277 9.50 -7.03 10.42
C SER A 277 10.83 -7.21 11.17
N SER A 278 11.96 -7.13 10.45
CA SER A 278 13.29 -7.26 11.05
C SER A 278 13.58 -6.17 12.10
N ARG A 279 13.10 -4.94 11.90
CA ARG A 279 13.30 -3.81 12.84
C ARG A 279 12.42 -3.91 14.07
N VAL A 280 11.17 -4.33 13.90
CA VAL A 280 10.28 -4.59 15.04
C VAL A 280 10.87 -5.69 15.90
N LEU A 281 11.31 -6.81 15.29
CA LEU A 281 11.90 -7.93 16.01
C LEU A 281 13.23 -7.56 16.70
N TYR A 282 14.10 -6.81 16.01
CA TYR A 282 15.33 -6.25 16.60
C TYR A 282 15.03 -5.34 17.80
N GLY A 283 14.06 -4.42 17.65
CA GLY A 283 13.65 -3.51 18.72
C GLY A 283 13.02 -4.22 19.93
N LEU A 284 12.30 -5.33 19.70
CA LEU A 284 11.82 -6.20 20.78
C LEU A 284 12.99 -6.88 21.50
N ALA A 285 13.98 -7.38 20.75
CA ALA A 285 15.14 -8.05 21.33
C ALA A 285 16.01 -7.12 22.18
N LEU A 286 16.20 -5.87 21.75
CA LEU A 286 16.91 -4.84 22.54
C LEU A 286 16.22 -4.54 23.88
N ARG A 287 14.88 -4.59 23.92
CA ARG A 287 14.09 -4.41 25.14
C ARG A 287 13.99 -5.68 25.99
N GLY A 288 14.67 -6.76 25.60
CA GLY A 288 14.59 -8.07 26.24
C GLY A 288 13.24 -8.77 26.04
N GLN A 289 12.43 -8.31 25.08
CA GLN A 289 11.11 -8.86 24.73
C GLN A 289 11.16 -9.97 23.67
N ALA A 290 12.32 -10.17 23.06
CA ALA A 290 12.63 -11.29 22.17
C ALA A 290 14.03 -11.85 22.52
N PRO A 291 14.38 -13.06 22.05
CA PRO A 291 15.70 -13.64 22.25
C PRO A 291 16.84 -12.70 21.84
N LYS A 292 17.90 -12.63 22.66
CA LYS A 292 19.08 -11.78 22.40
C LYS A 292 19.80 -12.11 21.10
N LEU A 293 19.58 -13.30 20.53
CA LEU A 293 20.11 -13.66 19.21
C LEU A 293 19.73 -12.61 18.14
N PHE A 294 18.53 -12.06 18.21
CA PHE A 294 18.04 -11.08 17.25
C PHE A 294 18.67 -9.69 17.38
N THR A 295 19.46 -9.40 18.44
CA THR A 295 20.19 -8.13 18.56
C THR A 295 21.51 -8.12 17.79
N TYR A 296 21.93 -9.24 17.21
CA TYR A 296 23.16 -9.29 16.42
C TYR A 296 22.99 -8.53 15.11
N CYS A 297 23.86 -7.54 14.90
CA CYS A 297 23.94 -6.78 13.66
C CYS A 297 25.27 -7.05 12.94
N THR A 298 25.23 -7.05 11.62
CA THR A 298 26.45 -7.04 10.79
C THR A 298 27.22 -5.74 10.98
N LYS A 299 28.47 -5.68 10.47
CA LYS A 299 29.30 -4.46 10.50
C LYS A 299 28.60 -3.24 9.87
N ASN A 300 27.64 -3.47 8.97
CA ASN A 300 26.87 -2.42 8.29
C ASN A 300 25.55 -2.08 9.00
N GLY A 301 25.28 -2.64 10.19
CA GLY A 301 24.09 -2.36 10.98
C GLY A 301 22.85 -3.19 10.63
N LEU A 302 22.98 -4.23 9.79
CA LEU A 302 21.86 -5.09 9.40
C LEU A 302 21.58 -6.16 10.48
N PRO A 303 20.36 -6.25 11.06
CA PRO A 303 20.03 -7.27 12.06
C PRO A 303 19.81 -8.64 11.39
N LEU A 304 20.91 -9.38 11.17
CA LEU A 304 20.94 -10.54 10.28
C LEU A 304 19.94 -11.64 10.69
N PHE A 305 19.94 -12.06 11.95
CA PHE A 305 19.04 -13.13 12.41
C PHE A 305 17.57 -12.71 12.39
N ALA A 306 17.27 -11.42 12.59
CA ALA A 306 15.91 -10.92 12.50
C ALA A 306 15.40 -10.93 11.05
N VAL A 307 16.25 -10.58 10.09
CA VAL A 307 15.95 -10.68 8.65
C VAL A 307 15.76 -12.15 8.25
N LEU A 308 16.66 -13.05 8.65
CA LEU A 308 16.56 -14.47 8.32
C LEU A 308 15.26 -15.07 8.88
N ALA A 309 14.93 -14.79 10.14
CA ALA A 309 13.68 -15.28 10.75
C ALA A 309 12.44 -14.77 10.01
N ALA A 310 12.41 -13.50 9.60
CA ALA A 310 11.31 -12.96 8.81
C ALA A 310 11.25 -13.59 7.40
N SER A 311 12.40 -13.83 6.77
CA SER A 311 12.49 -14.50 5.46
C SER A 311 12.07 -15.96 5.51
N CYS A 312 12.22 -16.68 6.63
CA CYS A 312 11.78 -18.07 6.72
C CYS A 312 10.28 -18.25 6.42
N PHE A 313 9.45 -17.26 6.76
CA PHE A 313 8.01 -17.30 6.46
C PHE A 313 7.70 -17.20 4.97
N SER A 314 8.60 -16.67 4.13
CA SER A 314 8.38 -16.64 2.67
C SER A 314 8.43 -18.04 2.05
N LEU A 315 9.04 -19.02 2.71
CA LEU A 315 9.02 -20.42 2.28
C LEU A 315 7.61 -21.01 2.26
N LEU A 316 6.67 -20.43 3.02
CA LEU A 316 5.27 -20.85 2.96
C LEU A 316 4.64 -20.57 1.58
N ALA A 317 5.23 -19.71 0.74
CA ALA A 317 4.78 -19.52 -0.63
C ALA A 317 4.87 -20.80 -1.49
N PHE A 318 5.69 -21.79 -1.12
CA PHE A 318 5.74 -23.08 -1.80
C PHE A 318 4.42 -23.88 -1.68
N MET A 319 3.52 -23.51 -0.76
CA MET A 319 2.17 -24.08 -0.70
C MET A 319 1.36 -23.85 -1.99
N ASN A 320 1.73 -22.86 -2.81
CA ASN A 320 1.13 -22.64 -4.13
C ASN A 320 1.25 -23.87 -5.05
N VAL A 321 2.26 -24.72 -4.85
CA VAL A 321 2.49 -25.92 -5.67
C VAL A 321 1.38 -26.95 -5.47
N SER A 322 0.79 -27.04 -4.27
CA SER A 322 -0.22 -28.06 -3.95
C SER A 322 -1.65 -27.52 -3.89
N ALA A 323 -1.86 -26.30 -3.37
CA ALA A 323 -3.20 -25.78 -3.07
C ALA A 323 -3.72 -24.73 -4.08
N GLY A 324 -2.88 -24.29 -5.02
CA GLY A 324 -3.20 -23.23 -5.97
C GLY A 324 -2.91 -21.83 -5.44
N ALA A 325 -2.59 -20.91 -6.36
CA ALA A 325 -2.11 -19.56 -6.01
C ALA A 325 -3.18 -18.70 -5.33
N GLU A 326 -4.42 -18.75 -5.81
CA GLU A 326 -5.53 -17.95 -5.27
C GLU A 326 -5.87 -18.36 -3.82
N THR A 327 -6.04 -19.67 -3.58
CA THR A 327 -6.36 -20.21 -2.26
C THR A 327 -5.33 -19.78 -1.21
N VAL A 328 -4.04 -19.96 -1.51
CA VAL A 328 -2.94 -19.61 -0.61
C VAL A 328 -2.81 -18.10 -0.45
N PHE A 329 -3.03 -17.33 -1.51
CA PHE A 329 -3.08 -15.88 -1.45
C PHE A 329 -4.15 -15.42 -0.46
N ASN A 330 -5.37 -15.93 -0.57
CA ASN A 330 -6.49 -15.60 0.33
C ASN A 330 -6.18 -15.99 1.78
N TRP A 331 -5.53 -17.13 2.02
CA TRP A 331 -5.05 -17.50 3.36
C TRP A 331 -4.06 -16.48 3.94
N PHE A 332 -3.07 -16.04 3.16
CA PHE A 332 -2.11 -15.03 3.63
C PHE A 332 -2.73 -13.65 3.80
N VAL A 333 -3.65 -13.25 2.92
CA VAL A 333 -4.38 -12.00 3.04
C VAL A 333 -5.19 -12.00 4.34
N ASN A 334 -5.92 -13.06 4.67
CA ASN A 334 -6.66 -13.15 5.93
C ASN A 334 -5.73 -13.06 7.15
N LEU A 335 -4.64 -13.83 7.15
CA LEU A 335 -3.64 -13.80 8.23
C LEU A 335 -2.99 -12.42 8.40
N SER A 336 -2.61 -11.76 7.30
CA SER A 336 -2.01 -10.43 7.34
C SER A 336 -3.03 -9.37 7.76
N THR A 337 -4.27 -9.48 7.29
CA THR A 337 -5.35 -8.53 7.60
C THR A 337 -5.61 -8.48 9.10
N VAL A 338 -5.86 -9.63 9.72
CA VAL A 338 -6.13 -9.70 11.17
C VAL A 338 -4.88 -9.36 11.99
N GLY A 339 -3.69 -9.73 11.53
CA GLY A 339 -2.43 -9.32 12.17
C GLY A 339 -2.24 -7.80 12.21
N GLY A 340 -2.48 -7.12 11.08
CA GLY A 340 -2.43 -5.67 11.00
C GLY A 340 -3.52 -4.98 11.84
N PHE A 341 -4.73 -5.55 11.91
CA PHE A 341 -5.77 -5.09 12.82
C PHE A 341 -5.34 -5.13 14.28
N PHE A 342 -4.72 -6.22 14.75
CA PHE A 342 -4.16 -6.26 16.11
C PHE A 342 -3.06 -5.20 16.33
N GLY A 343 -2.27 -4.92 15.29
CA GLY A 343 -1.30 -3.82 15.30
C GLY A 343 -1.97 -2.47 15.54
N TRP A 344 -2.96 -2.11 14.70
CA TRP A 344 -3.70 -0.85 14.81
C TRP A 344 -4.52 -0.77 16.10
N TRP A 345 -5.12 -1.88 16.54
CA TRP A 345 -5.83 -1.97 17.82
C TRP A 345 -4.88 -1.63 18.98
N SER A 346 -3.70 -2.27 18.99
CA SER A 346 -2.67 -2.04 20.03
C SER A 346 -2.15 -0.61 20.02
N MET A 347 -1.99 0.02 18.85
CA MET A 347 -1.61 1.43 18.75
C MET A 347 -2.67 2.35 19.36
N ASN A 348 -3.95 2.13 19.04
CA ASN A 348 -5.04 2.94 19.58
C ASN A 348 -5.19 2.76 21.09
N VAL A 349 -5.10 1.52 21.60
CA VAL A 349 -5.09 1.25 23.04
C VAL A 349 -3.92 1.95 23.72
N THR A 350 -2.71 1.84 23.16
CA THR A 350 -1.51 2.51 23.70
C THR A 350 -1.69 4.03 23.74
N TYR A 351 -2.32 4.62 22.71
CA TYR A 351 -2.62 6.04 22.70
C TYR A 351 -3.60 6.46 23.80
N VAL A 352 -4.63 5.66 24.07
CA VAL A 352 -5.58 5.92 25.18
C VAL A 352 -4.83 5.93 26.52
N PHE A 353 -3.92 4.99 26.76
CA PHE A 353 -3.08 4.98 27.97
C PHE A 353 -2.15 6.20 28.03
N PHE A 354 -1.51 6.55 26.91
CA PHE A 354 -0.68 7.74 26.78
C PHE A 354 -1.45 9.03 27.12
N TYR A 355 -2.66 9.19 26.56
CA TYR A 355 -3.54 10.33 26.84
C TYR A 355 -3.93 10.41 28.32
N ARG A 356 -4.28 9.27 28.95
CA ARG A 356 -4.61 9.21 30.38
C ARG A 356 -3.40 9.58 31.26
N GLY A 357 -2.20 9.16 30.88
CA GLY A 357 -0.97 9.53 31.59
C GLY A 357 -0.67 11.02 31.53
N LEU A 358 -0.74 11.64 30.33
CA LEU A 358 -0.56 13.09 30.18
C LEU A 358 -1.57 13.88 31.01
N LYS A 359 -2.85 13.49 30.97
CA LYS A 359 -3.92 14.14 31.72
C LYS A 359 -3.71 14.02 33.23
N ALA A 360 -3.26 12.85 33.72
CA ALA A 360 -3.00 12.64 35.13
C ALA A 360 -1.81 13.46 35.67
N GLN A 361 -0.84 13.79 34.80
CA GLN A 361 0.36 14.56 35.15
C GLN A 361 0.25 16.05 34.81
N GLY A 362 -0.91 16.52 34.33
CA GLY A 362 -1.13 17.93 33.99
C GLY A 362 -0.34 18.42 32.77
N LEU A 363 0.13 17.51 31.91
CA LEU A 363 0.92 17.86 30.72
C LEU A 363 0.01 18.30 29.56
N ASP A 364 0.28 19.49 29.01
CA ASP A 364 -0.49 20.02 27.89
C ASP A 364 -0.14 19.32 26.57
N ARG A 365 -1.12 18.61 26.01
CA ARG A 365 -1.00 17.90 24.74
C ARG A 365 -0.77 18.83 23.56
N LYS A 366 -1.24 20.08 23.60
CA LYS A 366 -1.08 21.03 22.47
C LYS A 366 0.38 21.41 22.24
N LYS A 367 1.25 21.22 23.24
CA LYS A 367 2.69 21.46 23.13
C LYS A 367 3.42 20.33 22.39
N LEU A 368 2.78 19.17 22.20
CA LEU A 368 3.37 18.08 21.44
C LEU A 368 3.41 18.43 19.97
N LEU A 369 4.53 18.11 19.32
CA LEU A 369 4.73 18.32 17.90
C LEU A 369 3.65 17.61 17.05
N TYR A 370 3.27 16.39 17.47
CA TYR A 370 2.22 15.61 16.83
C TYR A 370 0.93 15.74 17.62
N TYR A 371 0.19 16.81 17.32
CA TYR A 371 -1.12 17.07 17.90
C TYR A 371 -2.23 16.79 16.87
N SER A 372 -3.27 16.07 17.30
CA SER A 372 -4.51 15.92 16.54
C SER A 372 -5.70 16.40 17.39
N PRO A 373 -6.57 17.27 16.86
CA PRO A 373 -7.64 17.90 17.63
C PRO A 373 -8.70 16.90 18.09
N LEU A 374 -9.01 15.90 17.26
CA LEU A 374 -10.08 14.91 17.52
C LEU A 374 -9.63 13.78 18.46
N GLN A 375 -8.37 13.74 18.86
CA GLN A 375 -7.92 12.76 19.86
C GLN A 375 -8.45 13.15 21.25
N PRO A 376 -8.79 12.20 22.14
CA PRO A 376 -8.67 10.73 22.02
C PRO A 376 -9.89 10.04 21.38
N TRP A 377 -10.92 10.78 20.94
CA TRP A 377 -12.14 10.20 20.38
C TRP A 377 -11.85 9.28 19.19
N LEU A 378 -10.92 9.68 18.32
CA LEU A 378 -10.47 8.84 17.20
C LEU A 378 -9.91 7.49 17.66
N SER A 379 -9.20 7.43 18.78
CA SER A 379 -8.70 6.15 19.29
C SER A 379 -9.78 5.25 19.85
N TYR A 380 -10.81 5.78 20.51
CA TYR A 380 -11.96 4.98 20.92
C TYR A 380 -12.75 4.46 19.73
N TRP A 381 -12.98 5.33 18.74
CA TRP A 381 -13.62 4.96 17.48
C TRP A 381 -12.84 3.87 16.73
N GLY A 382 -11.51 4.00 16.66
CA GLY A 382 -10.63 2.99 16.06
C GLY A 382 -10.68 1.65 16.80
N ILE A 383 -10.62 1.66 18.14
CA ILE A 383 -10.73 0.42 18.94
C ILE A 383 -12.05 -0.30 18.65
N PHE A 384 -13.17 0.44 18.63
CA PHE A 384 -14.49 -0.13 18.38
C PHE A 384 -14.57 -0.80 17.00
N TRP A 385 -14.24 -0.08 15.93
CA TRP A 385 -14.33 -0.62 14.57
C TRP A 385 -13.34 -1.73 14.28
N ILE A 386 -12.10 -1.61 14.76
CA ILE A 386 -11.09 -2.66 14.57
C ILE A 386 -11.51 -3.93 15.31
N THR A 387 -12.10 -3.82 16.50
CA THR A 387 -12.63 -4.97 17.23
C THR A 387 -13.73 -5.67 16.42
N ILE A 388 -14.65 -4.91 15.83
CA ILE A 388 -15.68 -5.47 14.95
C ILE A 388 -15.03 -6.18 13.76
N PHE A 389 -14.09 -5.52 13.06
CA PHE A 389 -13.43 -6.09 11.88
C PHE A 389 -12.63 -7.36 12.16
N ILE A 390 -12.01 -7.48 13.34
CA ILE A 390 -11.37 -8.73 13.76
C ILE A 390 -12.38 -9.88 13.87
N LEU A 391 -13.57 -9.62 14.42
CA LEU A 391 -14.61 -10.64 14.60
C LEU A 391 -15.26 -11.04 13.27
N ILE A 392 -15.49 -10.07 12.38
CA ILE A 392 -16.17 -10.31 11.11
C ILE A 392 -15.24 -10.73 9.97
N ASN A 393 -13.91 -10.59 10.07
CA ASN A 393 -12.98 -10.87 8.95
C ASN A 393 -13.21 -12.25 8.29
N GLY A 394 -13.52 -13.28 9.07
CA GLY A 394 -13.78 -14.64 8.60
C GLY A 394 -15.24 -15.03 8.44
N PHE A 395 -16.17 -14.07 8.35
CA PHE A 395 -17.61 -14.38 8.44
C PHE A 395 -18.10 -15.36 7.35
N GLU A 396 -17.49 -15.33 6.16
CA GLU A 396 -17.84 -16.19 5.02
C GLU A 396 -17.68 -17.69 5.34
N VAL A 397 -16.75 -18.03 6.24
CA VAL A 397 -16.51 -19.41 6.68
C VAL A 397 -17.72 -20.03 7.39
N PHE A 398 -18.61 -19.20 7.96
CA PHE A 398 -19.84 -19.71 8.59
C PHE A 398 -20.93 -20.10 7.59
N PHE A 399 -20.80 -19.70 6.32
CA PHE A 399 -21.70 -20.13 5.24
C PHE A 399 -21.18 -21.41 4.55
N SER A 400 -19.86 -21.54 4.39
CA SER A 400 -19.20 -22.73 3.86
C SER A 400 -17.99 -23.08 4.71
N PHE A 401 -18.19 -24.01 5.65
CA PHE A 401 -17.15 -24.33 6.63
C PHE A 401 -16.01 -25.14 6.00
N THR A 402 -14.81 -24.58 6.06
CA THR A 402 -13.56 -25.29 5.79
C THR A 402 -12.60 -25.09 6.96
N ALA A 403 -11.95 -26.18 7.39
CA ALA A 403 -11.02 -26.11 8.52
C ALA A 403 -9.86 -25.13 8.24
N ALA A 404 -9.34 -25.11 7.01
CA ALA A 404 -8.29 -24.19 6.59
C ALA A 404 -8.78 -22.72 6.57
N GLY A 405 -9.98 -22.45 6.06
CA GLY A 405 -10.56 -21.11 6.06
C GLY A 405 -10.81 -20.59 7.48
N PHE A 406 -11.39 -21.43 8.34
CA PHE A 406 -11.64 -21.07 9.75
C PHE A 406 -10.34 -20.77 10.49
N LEU A 407 -9.34 -21.66 10.33
CA LEU A 407 -8.05 -21.50 10.97
C LEU A 407 -7.37 -20.21 10.49
N THR A 408 -7.26 -19.99 9.17
CA THR A 408 -6.53 -18.83 8.63
C THR A 408 -7.22 -17.50 8.95
N ALA A 409 -8.55 -17.46 9.05
CA ALA A 409 -9.28 -16.26 9.45
C ALA A 409 -9.18 -15.95 10.95
N TYR A 410 -9.17 -16.97 11.83
CA TYR A 410 -9.32 -16.76 13.27
C TYR A 410 -8.11 -17.10 14.14
N ILE A 411 -7.08 -17.79 13.63
CA ILE A 411 -5.89 -18.22 14.41
C ILE A 411 -5.15 -17.05 15.08
N ASN A 412 -5.19 -15.86 14.50
CA ASN A 412 -4.55 -14.68 15.05
C ASN A 412 -5.14 -14.24 16.40
N ILE A 413 -6.42 -14.52 16.67
CA ILE A 413 -7.08 -14.16 17.94
C ILE A 413 -6.45 -14.94 19.12
N PRO A 414 -6.49 -16.28 19.16
CA PRO A 414 -5.86 -17.03 20.25
C PRO A 414 -4.34 -16.83 20.25
N LEU A 415 -3.69 -16.66 19.09
CA LEU A 415 -2.26 -16.38 19.02
C LEU A 415 -1.89 -15.06 19.71
N PHE A 416 -2.64 -13.98 19.43
CA PHE A 416 -2.43 -12.69 20.08
C PHE A 416 -2.63 -12.76 21.59
N ILE A 417 -3.71 -13.41 22.03
CA ILE A 417 -4.00 -13.60 23.47
C ILE A 417 -2.90 -14.43 24.13
N ALA A 418 -2.47 -15.53 23.50
CA ALA A 418 -1.42 -16.41 24.02
C ALA A 418 -0.08 -15.68 24.12
N LEU A 419 0.31 -14.89 23.11
CA LEU A 419 1.54 -14.10 23.14
C LEU A 419 1.47 -12.99 24.21
N TYR A 420 0.35 -12.28 24.31
CA TYR A 420 0.18 -11.21 25.30
C TYR A 420 0.15 -11.76 26.74
N VAL A 421 -0.73 -12.71 27.02
CA VAL A 421 -0.89 -13.33 28.34
C VAL A 421 0.36 -14.12 28.71
N GLY A 422 0.92 -14.89 27.77
CA GLY A 422 2.17 -15.63 27.97
C GLY A 422 3.32 -14.71 28.39
N TRP A 423 3.47 -13.55 27.74
CA TRP A 423 4.46 -12.55 28.14
C TRP A 423 4.17 -11.96 29.53
N LYS A 424 2.91 -11.61 29.81
CA LYS A 424 2.48 -11.06 31.11
C LYS A 424 2.75 -12.04 32.25
N VAL A 425 2.45 -13.32 32.08
CA VAL A 425 2.65 -14.38 33.07
C VAL A 425 4.13 -14.69 33.24
N ALA A 426 4.86 -14.93 32.15
CA ALA A 426 6.28 -15.32 32.18
C ALA A 426 7.18 -14.22 32.78
N LYS A 427 6.89 -12.94 32.48
CA LYS A 427 7.68 -11.81 32.97
C LYS A 427 7.05 -11.09 34.17
N ARG A 428 5.87 -11.54 34.62
CA ARG A 428 5.11 -10.95 35.74
C ARG A 428 5.02 -9.42 35.66
N THR A 429 4.79 -8.89 34.46
CA THR A 429 4.83 -7.44 34.22
C THR A 429 3.52 -6.77 34.62
N ARG A 430 3.61 -5.67 35.38
CA ARG A 430 2.44 -4.89 35.81
C ARG A 430 2.05 -3.86 34.76
N MET A 431 0.79 -3.46 34.74
CA MET A 431 0.34 -2.31 33.94
C MET A 431 0.76 -1.03 34.68
N TRP A 432 1.34 -0.07 33.95
CA TRP A 432 1.76 1.21 34.52
C TRP A 432 0.55 2.04 34.95
N LYS A 433 0.59 2.64 36.14
CA LYS A 433 -0.43 3.61 36.55
C LYS A 433 -0.21 4.93 35.81
N PRO A 434 -1.26 5.73 35.55
CA PRO A 434 -1.14 6.97 34.79
C PRO A 434 -0.11 7.98 35.33
N HIS A 435 0.07 8.07 36.65
CA HIS A 435 1.02 8.97 37.30
C HIS A 435 2.47 8.43 37.33
N GLU A 436 2.68 7.14 37.07
CA GLU A 436 4.01 6.50 37.06
C GLU A 436 4.62 6.45 35.65
N MET A 437 3.88 6.92 34.63
CA MET A 437 4.34 6.90 33.24
C MET A 437 5.45 7.94 33.00
N ASP A 438 6.49 7.53 32.30
CA ASP A 438 7.62 8.40 31.97
C ASP A 438 7.41 9.12 30.63
N PHE A 439 7.42 10.45 30.68
CA PHE A 439 7.28 11.35 29.53
C PHE A 439 8.50 12.25 29.28
N VAL A 440 9.62 12.02 29.98
CA VAL A 440 10.79 12.91 29.93
C VAL A 440 12.05 12.17 29.50
N THR A 441 12.26 10.94 29.99
CA THR A 441 13.52 10.23 29.76
C THR A 441 13.69 9.83 28.30
N GLY A 442 14.88 10.08 27.75
CA GLY A 442 15.26 9.58 26.42
C GLY A 442 14.61 10.31 25.25
N ILE A 443 14.01 11.48 25.47
CA ILE A 443 13.54 12.37 24.41
C ILE A 443 14.73 13.21 23.94
N PRO A 444 15.26 13.02 22.72
CA PRO A 444 16.36 13.82 22.20
C PRO A 444 15.91 15.27 22.00
N THR A 445 16.84 16.23 22.06
CA THR A 445 16.50 17.65 21.89
C THR A 445 16.14 17.96 20.42
N ILE A 446 15.56 19.15 20.16
CA ILE A 446 15.29 19.60 18.78
C ILE A 446 16.61 19.69 18.01
N GLU A 447 17.65 20.22 18.64
CA GLU A 447 18.98 20.43 18.06
C GLU A 447 19.67 19.10 17.70
N GLU A 448 19.46 18.05 18.50
CA GLU A 448 20.00 16.71 18.23
C GLU A 448 19.32 16.01 17.04
N THR A 449 18.07 16.38 16.75
CA THR A 449 17.25 15.66 15.76
C THR A 449 17.02 16.42 14.46
N GLU A 450 17.14 17.74 14.46
CA GLU A 450 16.78 18.58 13.32
C GLU A 450 17.99 19.27 12.69
N VAL A 451 18.10 19.14 11.37
CA VAL A 451 19.02 19.91 10.53
C VAL A 451 18.28 21.04 9.81
N PRO A 452 18.93 22.21 9.63
CA PRO A 452 18.33 23.35 8.94
C PRO A 452 17.85 22.96 7.54
N ALA A 453 16.65 23.43 7.16
CA ALA A 453 16.08 23.12 5.86
C ALA A 453 16.84 23.85 4.76
N VAL A 454 17.43 23.11 3.81
CA VAL A 454 17.97 23.69 2.58
C VAL A 454 16.83 23.78 1.56
N PRO A 455 16.43 24.99 1.10
CA PRO A 455 15.35 25.12 0.12
C PRO A 455 15.79 24.56 -1.25
N PRO A 456 14.87 23.92 -2.01
CA PRO A 456 15.21 23.41 -3.33
C PRO A 456 15.51 24.57 -4.30
N THR A 457 16.71 24.54 -4.88
CA THR A 457 17.19 25.58 -5.80
C THR A 457 16.71 25.37 -7.24
N THR A 458 16.42 24.13 -7.64
CA THR A 458 15.99 23.77 -9.00
C THR A 458 14.48 23.68 -9.14
N ILE A 459 13.95 23.95 -10.35
CA ILE A 459 12.52 23.79 -10.67
C ILE A 459 12.07 22.35 -10.43
N TRP A 460 12.88 21.38 -10.86
CA TRP A 460 12.64 19.96 -10.58
C TRP A 460 12.68 19.64 -9.08
N GLY A 461 13.57 20.27 -8.31
CA GLY A 461 13.60 20.12 -6.85
C GLY A 461 12.35 20.68 -6.17
N LYS A 462 11.75 21.75 -6.71
CA LYS A 462 10.48 22.32 -6.25
C LYS A 462 9.31 21.38 -6.55
N ILE A 463 9.23 20.86 -7.79
CA ILE A 463 8.19 19.91 -8.21
C ILE A 463 8.31 18.61 -7.41
N ALA A 464 9.52 18.04 -7.33
CA ALA A 464 9.79 16.83 -6.57
C ALA A 464 9.47 17.03 -5.09
N GLY A 465 9.81 18.18 -4.50
CA GLY A 465 9.50 18.47 -3.10
C GLY A 465 8.02 18.66 -2.78
N VAL A 466 7.16 18.90 -3.79
CA VAL A 466 5.70 18.94 -3.65
C VAL A 466 5.10 17.55 -3.87
N LEU A 467 5.58 16.81 -4.88
CA LEU A 467 5.05 15.50 -5.27
C LEU A 467 5.55 14.34 -4.39
N PHE A 468 6.79 14.40 -3.93
CA PHE A 468 7.49 13.40 -3.12
C PHE A 468 7.90 14.02 -1.79
#